data_AF-S4PD97-F1
#
_entry.id   AF-S4PD97-F1
#
_cell.length_a   1.000
_cell.length_b   1.000
_cell.length_c   1.000
_cell.angle_alpha   90.00
_cell.angle_beta   90.00
_cell.angle_gamma   90.00
#
_symmetry.space_group_name_H-M   'P 1'
#
loop_
_entity.id
_entity.type
_entity.pdbx_description
1 polymer ?
#
loop_
_entity_poly.entity_id
_entity_poly.type
_entity_poly.pdbx_seq_one_letter_code
_entity_poly.pdbx_strand_id
1 'polypeptide(L)'
;IIRTIQRSVFQTDIDNIKNNKPCSSKLRKLFPFVSEDILRVGGRLAYSSLDYSHKHPILLPKKGHIIDLLIDHYHRNHSHAGPQL
;
A
#
# COMPACT_ATOMS: atom_id res chain seq x y z
N ILE A 1 8.88 2.69 10.23
CA ILE A 1 9.35 1.73 9.20
C ILE A 1 8.55 1.87 7.90
N ILE A 2 7.24 1.59 7.87
CA ILE A 2 6.41 1.67 6.65
C ILE A 2 6.54 3.02 5.92
N ARG A 3 6.35 4.14 6.64
CA ARG A 3 6.51 5.49 6.09
C ARG A 3 7.87 5.69 5.41
N THR A 4 8.94 5.24 6.07
CA THR A 4 10.31 5.32 5.56
C THR A 4 10.49 4.51 4.28
N ILE A 5 9.97 3.28 4.25
CA ILE A 5 9.99 2.42 3.06
C ILE A 5 9.23 3.06 1.90
N GLN A 6 8.01 3.53 2.16
CA GLN A 6 7.20 4.20 1.14
C GLN A 6 7.90 5.45 0.60
N ARG A 7 8.47 6.30 1.45
CA ARG A 7 9.24 7.47 1.00
C ARG A 7 10.45 7.07 0.17
N SER A 8 11.18 6.01 0.54
CA SER A 8 12.35 5.58 -0.25
C SER A 8 12.04 5.16 -1.68
N VAL A 9 10.79 4.74 -1.98
CA VAL A 9 10.40 4.20 -3.29
C VAL A 9 9.41 5.10 -4.04
N PHE A 10 8.49 5.74 -3.31
CA PHE A 10 7.34 6.46 -3.86
C PHE A 10 7.36 7.96 -3.53
N GLN A 11 8.50 8.54 -3.13
CA GLN A 11 8.57 9.96 -2.72
C GLN A 11 7.90 10.88 -3.75
N THR A 12 8.27 10.76 -5.02
CA THR A 12 7.72 11.60 -6.10
C THR A 12 6.21 11.40 -6.27
N ASP A 13 5.72 10.17 -6.16
CA ASP A 13 4.29 9.88 -6.26
C ASP A 13 3.51 10.45 -5.06
N ILE A 14 4.07 10.33 -3.85
CA ILE A 14 3.50 10.90 -2.62
C ILE A 14 3.42 12.42 -2.74
N ASP A 15 4.49 13.06 -3.18
CA ASP A 15 4.53 14.51 -3.36
C ASP A 15 3.54 14.96 -4.43
N ASN A 16 3.44 14.24 -5.55
CA ASN A 16 2.45 14.53 -6.57
C ASN A 16 1.03 14.44 -6.02
N ILE A 17 0.68 13.35 -5.33
CA ILE A 17 -0.66 13.16 -4.75
C ILE A 17 -0.98 14.27 -3.74
N LYS A 18 -0.04 14.61 -2.85
CA LYS A 18 -0.22 15.70 -1.87
C LYS A 18 -0.43 17.07 -2.51
N ASN A 19 0.15 17.29 -3.69
CA ASN A 19 0.02 18.54 -4.44
C ASN A 19 -1.09 18.50 -5.50
N ASN A 20 -2.03 17.54 -5.42
CA ASN A 20 -3.10 17.34 -6.40
C ASN A 20 -2.60 17.17 -7.85
N LYS A 21 -1.39 16.63 -8.01
CA LYS A 21 -0.79 16.27 -9.30
C LYS A 21 -0.97 14.77 -9.57
N PRO A 22 -1.04 14.37 -10.85
CA PRO A 22 -1.14 12.96 -11.19
C PRO A 22 0.10 12.19 -10.75
N CYS A 23 -0.11 11.05 -10.08
CA CYS A 23 0.94 10.06 -9.84
C CYS A 23 1.25 9.25 -11.12
N SER A 24 2.29 8.42 -11.02
CA SER A 24 2.73 7.49 -12.04
C SER A 24 1.59 6.61 -12.52
N SER A 25 1.61 6.26 -13.82
CA SER A 25 0.59 5.41 -14.45
C SER A 25 0.45 4.04 -13.77
N LYS A 26 1.55 3.54 -13.18
CA LYS A 26 1.59 2.28 -12.42
C LYS A 26 0.74 2.37 -11.15
N LEU A 27 0.80 3.48 -10.41
CA LEU A 27 0.04 3.65 -9.18
C LEU A 27 -1.39 4.12 -9.43
N ARG A 28 -1.64 4.90 -10.49
CA ARG A 28 -2.95 5.49 -10.78
C ARG A 28 -4.11 4.47 -10.79
N LYS A 29 -3.86 3.25 -11.26
CA LYS A 29 -4.86 2.17 -11.29
C LYS A 29 -5.33 1.72 -9.91
N LEU A 30 -4.57 2.03 -8.86
CA LEU A 30 -4.86 1.69 -7.46
C LEU A 30 -5.59 2.84 -6.72
N PHE A 31 -5.98 3.90 -7.43
CA PHE A 31 -6.59 5.11 -6.85
C PHE A 31 -5.89 5.56 -5.56
N PRO A 32 -4.56 5.80 -5.61
CA PRO A 32 -3.76 5.96 -4.42
C PRO A 32 -4.05 7.31 -3.75
N PHE A 33 -4.05 7.32 -2.43
CA PHE A 33 -4.16 8.54 -1.64
C PHE A 33 -3.27 8.48 -0.40
N VAL A 34 -2.99 9.64 0.18
CA VAL A 34 -2.19 9.74 1.41
C VAL A 34 -3.12 10.00 2.59
N SER A 35 -3.03 9.15 3.61
CA SER A 35 -3.70 9.33 4.90
C SER A 35 -2.67 9.12 6.01
N GLU A 36 -2.57 10.06 6.95
CA GLU A 36 -1.60 10.02 8.05
C GLU A 36 -0.14 9.84 7.58
N ASP A 37 0.23 10.50 6.48
CA ASP A 37 1.51 10.34 5.78
C ASP A 37 1.82 8.93 5.25
N ILE A 38 0.82 8.06 5.16
CA ILE A 38 0.94 6.72 4.60
C ILE A 38 0.20 6.68 3.26
N LEU A 39 0.88 6.16 2.23
CA LEU A 39 0.29 5.89 0.94
C LEU A 39 -0.62 4.65 1.02
N ARG A 40 -1.88 4.79 0.64
CA ARG A 40 -2.91 3.75 0.71
C ARG A 40 -3.60 3.56 -0.64
N VAL A 41 -4.20 2.38 -0.82
CA VAL A 41 -5.02 2.03 -1.99
C VAL A 41 -6.45 2.53 -1.79
N GLY A 42 -7.03 3.11 -2.83
CA GLY A 42 -8.44 3.52 -2.87
C GLY A 42 -9.27 2.70 -3.84
N GLY A 43 -10.46 3.19 -4.18
CA GLY A 43 -11.29 2.63 -5.25
C GLY A 43 -12.29 1.58 -4.78
N ARG A 44 -12.20 0.35 -5.30
CA ARG A 44 -13.30 -0.64 -5.34
C ARG A 44 -13.97 -0.92 -3.99
N LEU A 45 -13.22 -0.92 -2.89
CA LEU A 45 -13.73 -1.26 -1.56
C LEU A 45 -14.17 -0.04 -0.73
N ALA A 46 -14.14 1.18 -1.28
CA ALA A 46 -14.42 2.41 -0.53
C ALA A 46 -15.81 2.40 0.16
N TYR A 47 -16.80 1.74 -0.44
CA TYR A 47 -18.19 1.69 0.06
C TYR A 47 -18.58 0.35 0.71
N SER A 48 -17.63 -0.55 0.98
CA SER A 48 -17.93 -1.82 1.64
C SER A 48 -18.24 -1.61 3.14
N SER A 49 -18.67 -2.65 3.85
CA SER A 49 -18.80 -2.65 5.31
C SER A 49 -17.50 -3.00 6.04
N LEU A 50 -16.39 -3.21 5.32
CA LEU A 50 -15.11 -3.60 5.90
C LEU A 50 -14.50 -2.52 6.78
N ASP A 51 -13.57 -2.92 7.65
CA ASP A 51 -12.77 -1.97 8.42
C ASP A 51 -11.89 -1.11 7.52
N TYR A 52 -11.50 0.05 8.03
CA TYR A 52 -10.71 1.04 7.28
C TYR A 52 -9.43 0.45 6.67
N SER A 53 -8.72 -0.39 7.41
CA SER A 53 -7.47 -1.03 6.94
C SER A 53 -7.70 -2.00 5.78
N HIS A 54 -8.82 -2.72 5.79
CA HIS A 54 -9.22 -3.63 4.72
C HIS A 54 -9.75 -2.87 3.50
N LYS A 55 -10.47 -1.76 3.70
CA LYS A 55 -10.91 -0.85 2.63
C LYS A 55 -9.75 -0.15 1.94
N HIS A 56 -8.79 0.29 2.75
CA HIS A 56 -7.69 1.16 2.35
C HIS A 56 -6.34 0.57 2.77
N PRO A 57 -5.94 -0.56 2.19
CA PRO A 57 -4.70 -1.23 2.56
C PRO A 57 -3.49 -0.34 2.27
N ILE A 58 -2.46 -0.53 3.07
CA ILE A 58 -1.18 0.17 2.93
C ILE A 58 -0.50 -0.28 1.63
N LEU A 59 -0.04 0.67 0.83
CA LEU A 59 0.66 0.37 -0.41
C LEU A 59 2.14 0.10 -0.13
N LEU A 60 2.57 -1.16 -0.28
CA LEU A 60 3.97 -1.55 -0.11
C LEU A 60 4.69 -1.67 -1.46
N PRO A 61 6.02 -1.38 -1.51
CA PRO A 61 6.83 -1.69 -2.68
C PRO A 61 6.78 -3.18 -3.04
N LYS A 62 6.91 -3.48 -4.33
CA LYS A 62 6.94 -4.87 -4.83
C LYS A 62 8.15 -5.68 -4.33
N LYS A 63 9.27 -5.00 -4.06
CA LYS A 63 10.56 -5.63 -3.72
C LYS A 63 11.22 -4.89 -2.56
N GLY A 64 12.03 -5.62 -1.81
CA GLY A 64 12.90 -5.08 -0.77
C GLY A 64 13.00 -6.06 0.39
N HIS A 65 14.16 -6.13 1.03
CA HIS A 65 14.44 -7.14 2.06
C HIS A 65 13.39 -7.19 3.18
N ILE A 66 12.93 -6.03 3.66
CA ILE A 66 11.87 -5.96 4.69
C ILE A 66 10.53 -6.48 4.16
N ILE A 67 10.21 -6.26 2.88
CA ILE A 67 8.99 -6.78 2.25
C ILE A 67 9.08 -8.29 2.12
N ASP A 68 10.23 -8.82 1.72
CA ASP A 68 10.46 -10.25 1.58
C ASP A 68 10.33 -10.97 2.93
N LEU A 69 10.93 -10.40 3.99
CA LEU A 69 10.80 -10.90 5.36
C LEU A 69 9.35 -10.83 5.87
N LEU A 70 8.63 -9.76 5.56
CA LEU A 70 7.23 -9.62 5.94
C LEU A 70 6.37 -10.71 5.29
N ILE A 71 6.54 -10.91 3.97
CA ILE A 71 5.84 -11.94 3.22
C ILE A 71 6.17 -13.33 3.79
N ASP A 72 7.45 -13.64 4.02
CA ASP A 72 7.88 -14.93 4.56
C ASP A 72 7.31 -15.17 5.98
N HIS A 73 7.30 -14.16 6.84
CA HIS A 73 6.69 -14.24 8.17
C HIS A 73 5.21 -14.63 8.09
N TYR A 74 4.43 -13.94 7.25
CA TYR A 74 3.01 -14.27 7.09
C TYR A 74 2.80 -15.63 6.42
N HIS A 75 3.61 -16.00 5.43
CA HIS A 75 3.55 -17.33 4.80
C HIS A 75 3.78 -18.45 5.81
N ARG A 76 4.79 -18.34 6.67
CA ARG A 76 5.09 -19.36 7.68
C ARG A 76 4.01 -19.46 8.75
N ASN A 77 3.50 -18.32 9.22
CA ASN A 77 2.48 -18.29 10.27
C ASN A 77 1.13 -18.83 9.82
N HIS A 78 0.81 -18.73 8.52
CA HIS A 78 -0.47 -19.17 7.97
C HIS A 78 -0.33 -20.45 7.13
N SER A 79 0.75 -21.22 7.30
CA SER A 79 0.99 -22.49 6.57
C SER A 79 0.85 -22.37 5.05
N HIS A 80 1.36 -21.29 4.46
CA HIS A 80 1.21 -20.97 3.04
C HIS A 80 -0.24 -20.78 2.55
N ALA A 81 -1.17 -20.46 3.45
CA ALA A 81 -2.52 -20.07 3.03
C ALA A 81 -2.42 -18.93 2.01
N GLY A 82 -3.25 -19.01 0.97
CA GLY A 82 -3.35 -17.97 -0.05
C GLY A 82 -3.80 -16.63 0.54
N PRO A 83 -3.92 -15.58 -0.29
CA PRO A 83 -4.33 -14.26 0.16
C PRO A 83 -5.63 -14.34 0.97
N GLN A 84 -5.58 -14.02 2.26
CA GLN A 84 -6.77 -13.89 3.09
C GLN A 84 -7.35 -12.49 2.85
N LEU A 85 -8.63 -12.44 2.47
CA LEU A 85 -9.37 -11.22 2.10
C LEU A 85 -10.05 -10.58 3.31
#